data_AF-A0A939UNH8-F1
#
_entry.id   AF-A0A939UNH8-F1
#
_cell.length_a   1.000
_cell.length_b   1.000
_cell.length_c   1.000
_cell.angle_alpha   90.00
_cell.angle_beta   90.00
_cell.angle_gamma   90.00
#
_symmetry.space_group_name_H-M   'P 1'
#
loop_
_entity.id
_entity.type
_entity.pdbx_description
1 polymer ?
#
loop_
_entity_poly.entity_id
_entity_poly.type
_entity_poly.pdbx_seq_one_letter_code
_entity_poly.pdbx_strand_id
1 'polypeptide(L)'
;IGGEIANEYFYDGELVQYTIHKPVSEAKWQRYSEYWQLDMVFKKPLSQQDKVLVYMDIDGDGKGSHEPLSGDFAEGLGNPSGDAQFDPAHPWDYCAAVCADEAKVYSAWGADVSDIQANFLDGRKKLAIRIPLQDKGLQKAYLNKSAFHYIAAPKTFVAQTVDMNAGGSLSKE
;
A
#
# COMPACT_ATOMS: atom_id res chain seq x y z
N ILE A 1 11.21 11.84 10.08
CA ILE A 1 10.24 10.76 10.38
C ILE A 1 10.13 9.93 9.12
N GLY A 2 10.66 8.71 9.16
CA GLY A 2 10.66 7.76 8.05
C GLY A 2 11.48 6.55 8.50
N GLY A 3 10.96 5.35 8.28
CA GLY A 3 11.74 4.13 8.50
C GLY A 3 12.91 4.05 7.51
N GLU A 4 13.80 3.08 7.69
CA GLU A 4 14.81 2.80 6.67
C GLU A 4 14.12 2.43 5.35
N ILE A 5 14.60 2.93 4.21
CA ILE A 5 14.01 2.63 2.90
C ILE A 5 14.38 1.19 2.52
N ALA A 6 13.37 0.40 2.12
CA ALA A 6 13.54 -0.93 1.56
C ALA A 6 13.54 -0.88 0.03
N ASN A 7 12.55 -0.20 -0.56
CA ASN A 7 12.42 -0.07 -2.01
C ASN A 7 12.01 1.35 -2.39
N GLU A 8 12.40 1.77 -3.59
CA GLU A 8 12.03 3.05 -4.15
C GLU A 8 11.85 2.94 -5.66
N TYR A 9 10.70 3.43 -6.15
CA TYR A 9 10.31 3.40 -7.55
C TYR A 9 9.94 4.80 -8.03
N PHE A 10 10.32 5.12 -9.25
CA PHE A 10 10.04 6.40 -9.90
C PHE A 10 9.22 6.22 -11.16
N TYR A 11 8.29 7.14 -11.40
CA TYR A 11 7.36 7.09 -12.51
C TYR A 11 7.27 8.46 -13.20
N ASP A 12 6.94 8.47 -14.49
CA ASP A 12 6.71 9.68 -15.29
C ASP A 12 5.21 10.12 -15.27
N GLY A 13 4.43 9.58 -14.33
CA GLY A 13 2.98 9.76 -14.23
C GLY A 13 2.54 10.88 -13.27
N GLU A 14 1.27 10.83 -12.86
CA GLU A 14 0.76 11.68 -11.77
C GLU A 14 1.31 11.24 -10.41
N LEU A 15 1.40 9.92 -10.15
CA LEU A 15 2.34 9.38 -9.17
C LEU A 15 3.76 9.50 -9.72
N VAL A 16 4.68 10.04 -8.92
CA VAL A 16 6.07 10.31 -9.30
C VAL A 16 7.02 9.38 -8.57
N GLN A 17 6.72 9.05 -7.32
CA GLN A 17 7.57 8.21 -6.49
C GLN A 17 6.72 7.34 -5.57
N TYR A 18 7.14 6.09 -5.41
CA TYR A 18 6.61 5.16 -4.43
C TYR A 18 7.78 4.58 -3.63
N THR A 19 7.76 4.82 -2.33
CA THR A 19 8.81 4.38 -1.40
C THR A 19 8.20 3.43 -0.39
N ILE A 20 8.84 2.29 -0.20
CA ILE A 20 8.47 1.29 0.79
C ILE A 20 9.55 1.27 1.84
N HIS A 21 9.18 1.50 3.08
CA HIS A 21 10.11 1.46 4.20
C HIS A 21 10.13 0.06 4.82
N LYS A 22 11.23 -0.27 5.48
CA LYS A 22 11.25 -1.36 6.46
C LYS A 22 10.29 -1.05 7.62
N PRO A 23 9.77 -2.08 8.30
CA PRO A 23 8.97 -1.94 9.49
C PRO A 23 9.72 -1.14 10.51
N VAL A 24 8.97 -0.26 11.13
CA VAL A 24 9.44 0.42 12.32
C VAL A 24 8.91 -0.39 13.49
N SER A 25 9.82 -0.86 14.34
CA SER A 25 9.50 -1.38 15.67
C SER A 25 9.76 -0.31 16.72
N GLU A 26 9.09 -0.45 17.86
CA GLU A 26 9.28 0.41 19.05
C GLU A 26 9.16 1.92 18.78
N ALA A 27 8.30 2.32 17.83
CA ALA A 27 8.10 3.72 17.49
C ALA A 27 7.53 4.50 18.68
N LYS A 28 8.30 5.46 19.19
CA LYS A 28 7.87 6.34 20.29
C LYS A 28 7.04 7.49 19.76
N TRP A 29 6.02 7.89 20.55
CA TRP A 29 5.19 9.07 20.27
C TRP A 29 4.40 8.99 18.95
N GLN A 30 4.08 7.77 18.50
CA GLN A 30 3.23 7.50 17.34
C GLN A 30 1.98 6.72 17.77
N ARG A 31 0.95 6.72 16.91
CA ARG A 31 -0.29 5.95 17.16
C ARG A 31 -0.02 4.44 17.23
N TYR A 32 0.88 3.94 16.40
CA TYR A 32 1.29 2.53 16.35
C TYR A 32 2.76 2.42 16.71
N SER A 33 3.08 1.53 17.65
CA SER A 33 4.46 1.21 18.04
C SER A 33 5.18 0.35 17.00
N GLU A 34 4.41 -0.40 16.20
CA GLU A 34 4.91 -1.25 15.13
C GLU A 34 4.09 -1.01 13.87
N TYR A 35 4.75 -0.60 12.79
CA TYR A 35 4.06 -0.32 11.54
C TYR A 35 4.97 -0.50 10.34
N TRP A 36 4.35 -0.79 9.21
CA TRP A 36 4.95 -0.70 7.90
C TRP A 36 4.54 0.62 7.23
N GLN A 37 5.49 1.32 6.61
CA GLN A 37 5.25 2.63 6.01
C GLN A 37 5.43 2.61 4.49
N LEU A 38 4.45 3.20 3.82
CA LEU A 38 4.43 3.40 2.37
C LEU A 38 4.30 4.90 2.10
N ASP A 39 5.26 5.46 1.38
CA ASP A 39 5.27 6.88 1.02
C ASP A 39 5.05 7.04 -0.48
N MET A 40 4.20 7.99 -0.85
CA MET A 40 3.88 8.33 -2.24
C MET A 40 4.07 9.81 -2.47
N VAL A 41 4.67 10.17 -3.62
CA VAL A 41 4.81 11.55 -4.07
C VAL A 41 4.07 11.74 -5.38
N PHE A 42 3.25 12.78 -5.45
CA PHE A 42 2.41 13.11 -6.60
C PHE A 42 2.88 14.41 -7.25
N LYS A 43 2.77 14.46 -8.58
CA LYS A 43 3.09 15.63 -9.40
C LYS A 43 2.20 16.82 -9.06
N LYS A 44 0.92 16.54 -8.79
CA LYS A 44 -0.10 17.50 -8.35
C LYS A 44 -0.63 17.12 -6.97
N PRO A 45 -1.07 18.10 -6.17
CA PRO A 45 -1.77 17.83 -4.91
C PRO A 45 -2.98 16.91 -5.12
N LEU A 46 -3.13 15.91 -4.25
CA LEU A 46 -4.36 15.12 -4.18
C LEU A 46 -5.52 16.00 -3.68
N SER A 47 -6.67 15.89 -4.32
CA SER A 47 -7.93 16.46 -3.85
C SER A 47 -8.43 15.74 -2.58
N GLN A 48 -9.45 16.29 -1.93
CA GLN A 48 -10.11 15.58 -0.81
C GLN A 48 -10.93 14.36 -1.27
N GLN A 49 -11.34 14.33 -2.53
CA GLN A 49 -12.16 13.26 -3.09
C GLN A 49 -11.32 12.16 -3.76
N ASP A 50 -10.01 12.41 -3.90
CA ASP A 50 -9.10 11.45 -4.51
C ASP A 50 -8.92 10.24 -3.61
N LYS A 51 -8.86 9.06 -4.25
CA LYS A 51 -8.67 7.77 -3.60
C LYS A 51 -7.31 7.22 -3.95
N VAL A 52 -6.66 6.60 -2.98
CA VAL A 52 -5.39 5.88 -3.16
C VAL A 52 -5.56 4.49 -2.58
N LEU A 53 -5.32 3.48 -3.41
CA LEU A 53 -5.42 2.07 -3.07
C LEU A 53 -4.07 1.41 -3.35
N VAL A 54 -3.57 0.66 -2.38
CA VAL A 54 -2.41 -0.20 -2.55
C VAL A 54 -2.86 -1.63 -2.33
N TYR A 55 -3.04 -2.36 -3.43
CA TYR A 55 -3.31 -3.79 -3.40
C TYR A 55 -2.00 -4.55 -3.29
N MET A 56 -1.97 -5.59 -2.45
CA MET A 56 -0.77 -6.33 -2.09
C MET A 56 -1.08 -7.82 -2.19
N ASP A 57 -0.44 -8.50 -3.14
CA ASP A 57 -0.18 -9.94 -3.08
C ASP A 57 1.04 -10.13 -2.19
N ILE A 58 0.85 -10.73 -1.03
CA ILE A 58 1.89 -10.74 0.00
C ILE A 58 2.65 -12.05 0.03
N ASP A 59 2.07 -13.15 -0.45
CA ASP A 59 2.65 -14.49 -0.33
C ASP A 59 2.87 -15.20 -1.67
N GLY A 60 2.33 -14.67 -2.77
CA GLY A 60 2.50 -15.21 -4.11
C GLY A 60 1.92 -16.60 -4.27
N ASP A 61 0.97 -17.00 -3.42
CA ASP A 61 0.41 -18.36 -3.43
C ASP A 61 -0.67 -18.56 -4.51
N GLY A 62 -0.99 -17.50 -5.26
CA GLY A 62 -1.98 -17.48 -6.32
C GLY A 62 -3.43 -17.47 -5.81
N LYS A 63 -3.65 -17.21 -4.52
CA LYS A 63 -4.97 -16.96 -3.95
C LYS A 63 -5.15 -15.46 -3.67
N GLY A 64 -6.40 -15.07 -3.49
CA GLY A 64 -6.77 -13.67 -3.29
C GLY A 64 -7.86 -13.27 -4.29
N SER A 65 -7.87 -11.99 -4.66
CA SER A 65 -8.85 -11.43 -5.58
C SER A 65 -8.18 -10.92 -6.85
N HIS A 66 -8.87 -11.12 -7.98
CA HIS A 66 -8.58 -10.47 -9.25
C HIS A 66 -9.56 -9.33 -9.55
N GLU A 67 -10.49 -9.07 -8.63
CA GLU A 67 -11.45 -7.99 -8.72
C GLU A 67 -11.00 -6.85 -7.81
N PRO A 68 -11.17 -5.58 -8.22
CA PRO A 68 -10.94 -4.45 -7.34
C PRO A 68 -11.78 -4.55 -6.07
N LEU A 69 -11.31 -3.91 -4.98
CA LEU A 69 -12.13 -3.70 -3.79
C LEU A 69 -13.49 -3.09 -4.21
N SER A 70 -14.58 -3.73 -3.79
CA SER A 70 -15.93 -3.38 -4.23
C SER A 70 -16.44 -2.08 -3.62
N GLY A 71 -17.57 -1.58 -4.15
CA GLY A 71 -18.22 -0.36 -3.66
C GLY A 71 -17.53 0.91 -4.14
N ASP A 72 -17.64 1.98 -3.33
CA ASP A 72 -17.18 3.32 -3.70
C ASP A 72 -15.67 3.34 -4.03
N PHE A 73 -14.86 2.38 -3.58
CA PHE A 73 -13.43 2.33 -3.89
C PHE A 73 -13.08 1.96 -5.34
N ALA A 74 -14.00 1.32 -6.07
CA ALA A 74 -13.78 0.96 -7.48
C ALA A 74 -13.88 2.16 -8.45
N GLU A 75 -14.55 3.23 -8.04
CA GLU A 75 -14.81 4.39 -8.90
C GLU A 75 -13.66 5.43 -8.84
N GLY A 76 -13.15 5.83 -10.02
CA GLY A 76 -12.26 7.00 -10.17
C GLY A 76 -10.76 6.71 -10.37
N LEU A 77 -10.35 5.45 -10.48
CA LEU A 77 -8.94 5.04 -10.63
C LEU A 77 -8.31 5.29 -12.01
N GLY A 78 -8.97 6.04 -12.90
CA GLY A 78 -8.40 6.35 -14.22
C GLY A 78 -8.40 5.17 -15.20
N ASN A 79 -9.58 4.54 -15.33
CA ASN A 79 -10.13 3.79 -16.48
C ASN A 79 -9.77 2.28 -16.62
N PRO A 80 -10.61 1.42 -17.26
CA PRO A 80 -12.03 1.57 -17.69
C PRO A 80 -12.88 0.30 -17.41
N SER A 81 -14.11 0.31 -17.89
CA SER A 81 -14.93 -0.80 -18.40
C SER A 81 -14.29 -2.07 -19.06
N GLY A 82 -13.26 -2.75 -18.50
CA GLY A 82 -12.97 -4.15 -18.91
C GLY A 82 -11.58 -4.77 -18.68
N ASP A 83 -10.47 -4.01 -18.64
CA ASP A 83 -9.13 -4.60 -18.91
C ASP A 83 -7.99 -4.25 -17.91
N ALA A 84 -8.25 -3.48 -16.84
CA ALA A 84 -7.27 -3.34 -15.74
C ALA A 84 -7.29 -4.62 -14.89
N GLN A 85 -6.76 -5.71 -15.44
CA GLN A 85 -6.72 -7.00 -14.78
C GLN A 85 -5.51 -7.03 -13.86
N PHE A 86 -5.75 -7.28 -12.57
CA PHE A 86 -4.71 -7.82 -11.71
C PHE A 86 -4.11 -9.03 -12.42
N ASP A 87 -2.78 -9.11 -12.45
CA ASP A 87 -2.09 -10.23 -13.08
C ASP A 87 -2.66 -11.53 -12.50
N PRO A 88 -3.14 -12.47 -13.34
CA PRO A 88 -3.63 -13.76 -12.86
C PRO A 88 -2.61 -14.54 -12.00
N ALA A 89 -1.31 -14.26 -12.16
CA ALA A 89 -0.25 -14.83 -11.34
C ALA A 89 -0.10 -14.14 -9.97
N HIS A 90 -0.65 -12.92 -9.82
CA HIS A 90 -0.54 -12.08 -8.63
C HIS A 90 -1.90 -11.50 -8.22
N PRO A 91 -2.89 -12.36 -7.85
CA PRO A 91 -4.08 -11.91 -7.15
C PRO A 91 -3.69 -11.19 -5.85
N TRP A 92 -4.43 -10.15 -5.47
CA TRP A 92 -4.13 -9.41 -4.25
C TRP A 92 -4.79 -10.05 -3.03
N ASP A 93 -4.11 -10.00 -1.88
CA ASP A 93 -4.58 -10.50 -0.59
C ASP A 93 -5.15 -9.40 0.30
N TYR A 94 -4.48 -8.25 0.30
CA TYR A 94 -4.82 -7.09 1.12
C TYR A 94 -4.85 -5.82 0.29
N CYS A 95 -5.69 -4.87 0.69
CA CYS A 95 -5.75 -3.54 0.09
C CYS A 95 -5.69 -2.48 1.18
N ALA A 96 -4.63 -1.66 1.18
CA ALA A 96 -4.57 -0.45 1.98
C ALA A 96 -5.29 0.67 1.21
N ALA A 97 -6.43 1.09 1.73
CA ALA A 97 -7.29 2.09 1.12
C ALA A 97 -7.27 3.40 1.90
N VAL A 98 -7.09 4.50 1.17
CA VAL A 98 -7.18 5.86 1.68
C VAL A 98 -8.13 6.66 0.81
N CYS A 99 -9.19 7.20 1.41
CA CYS A 99 -10.10 8.16 0.80
C CYS A 99 -10.36 9.33 1.77
N ALA A 100 -11.39 10.14 1.49
CA ALA A 100 -11.65 11.40 2.18
C ALA A 100 -11.78 11.26 3.70
N ASP A 101 -12.47 10.22 4.15
CA ASP A 101 -12.88 9.96 5.52
C ASP A 101 -12.47 8.58 6.04
N GLU A 102 -11.88 7.75 5.19
CA GLU A 102 -11.47 6.39 5.53
C GLU A 102 -10.00 6.12 5.21
N ALA A 103 -9.33 5.45 6.14
CA ALA A 103 -7.98 4.94 5.98
C ALA A 103 -7.93 3.56 6.65
N LYS A 104 -8.00 2.50 5.85
CA LYS A 104 -8.09 1.11 6.34
C LYS A 104 -7.37 0.11 5.47
N VAL A 105 -7.12 -1.06 6.02
CA VAL A 105 -6.75 -2.26 5.27
C VAL A 105 -7.96 -3.20 5.19
N TYR A 106 -8.22 -3.68 3.99
CA TYR A 106 -9.20 -4.73 3.70
C TYR A 106 -8.49 -6.00 3.22
N SER A 107 -9.12 -7.14 3.44
CA SER A 107 -8.73 -8.39 2.79
C SER A 107 -9.42 -8.56 1.44
N ALA A 108 -8.92 -9.46 0.60
CA ALA A 108 -9.52 -9.86 -0.67
C ALA A 108 -10.97 -10.34 -0.57
N TRP A 109 -11.39 -10.78 0.62
CA TRP A 109 -12.76 -11.22 0.90
C TRP A 109 -13.67 -10.10 1.40
N GLY A 110 -13.20 -8.84 1.37
CA GLY A 110 -13.97 -7.66 1.76
C GLY A 110 -14.08 -7.42 3.26
N ALA A 111 -13.34 -8.17 4.09
CA ALA A 111 -13.33 -7.91 5.53
C ALA A 111 -12.40 -6.75 5.89
N ASP A 112 -12.86 -5.83 6.74
CA ASP A 112 -12.07 -4.82 7.42
C ASP A 112 -11.03 -5.50 8.33
N VAL A 113 -9.75 -5.27 8.08
CA VAL A 113 -8.64 -5.89 8.81
C VAL A 113 -8.08 -4.94 9.88
N SER A 114 -7.83 -3.68 9.51
CA SER A 114 -7.20 -2.72 10.42
C SER A 114 -7.38 -1.27 9.98
N ASP A 115 -7.45 -0.34 10.94
CA ASP A 115 -7.32 1.10 10.65
C ASP A 115 -5.86 1.46 10.37
N ILE A 116 -5.60 2.28 9.35
CA ILE A 116 -4.25 2.76 9.05
C ILE A 116 -4.13 4.25 9.33
N GLN A 117 -2.90 4.73 9.51
CA GLN A 117 -2.64 6.17 9.62
C GLN A 117 -2.22 6.71 8.26
N ALA A 118 -3.03 7.60 7.67
CA ALA A 118 -2.70 8.33 6.46
C ALA A 118 -2.32 9.78 6.81
N ASN A 119 -1.13 10.22 6.42
CA ASN A 119 -0.66 11.59 6.62
C ASN A 119 -0.45 12.27 5.27
N PHE A 120 -1.25 13.30 4.98
CA PHE A 120 -1.04 14.16 3.82
C PHE A 120 -0.04 15.26 4.17
N LEU A 121 1.05 15.34 3.42
CA LEU A 121 2.17 16.26 3.63
C LEU A 121 2.37 17.13 2.38
N ASP A 122 3.15 18.20 2.51
CA ASP A 122 3.55 19.07 1.40
C ASP A 122 2.35 19.54 0.56
N GLY A 123 1.33 20.07 1.23
CA GLY A 123 0.09 20.50 0.57
C GLY A 123 -0.64 19.38 -0.16
N ARG A 124 -0.62 18.14 0.38
CA ARG A 124 -1.20 16.92 -0.22
C ARG A 124 -0.49 16.40 -1.48
N LYS A 125 0.74 16.85 -1.76
CA LYS A 125 1.60 16.23 -2.79
C LYS A 125 2.29 14.97 -2.29
N LYS A 126 2.30 14.74 -0.98
CA LYS A 126 2.88 13.55 -0.38
C LYS A 126 1.85 12.86 0.50
N LEU A 127 1.78 11.54 0.41
CA LEU A 127 0.95 10.70 1.25
C LEU A 127 1.85 9.65 1.92
N ALA A 128 1.89 9.66 3.25
CA ALA A 128 2.53 8.62 4.04
C ALA A 128 1.48 7.76 4.71
N ILE A 129 1.42 6.48 4.34
CA ILE A 129 0.52 5.48 4.90
C ILE A 129 1.30 4.63 5.89
N ARG A 130 0.74 4.42 7.08
CA ARG A 130 1.28 3.48 8.07
C ARG A 130 0.28 2.40 8.40
N ILE A 131 0.64 1.19 7.99
CA ILE A 131 -0.12 -0.02 8.21
C ILE A 131 0.34 -0.63 9.54
N PRO A 132 -0.53 -0.77 10.55
CA PRO A 132 -0.15 -1.38 11.82
C PRO A 132 0.25 -2.83 11.61
N LEU A 133 1.33 -3.24 12.26
CA LEU A 133 1.76 -4.63 12.27
C LEU A 133 1.29 -5.36 13.53
N GLN A 134 0.12 -5.01 14.07
CA GLN A 134 -0.47 -5.71 15.22
C GLN A 134 -1.29 -6.92 14.79
N ASP A 135 -1.79 -6.92 13.55
CA ASP A 135 -2.46 -8.07 12.95
C ASP A 135 -1.44 -9.11 12.48
N LYS A 136 -1.67 -10.38 12.82
CA LYS A 136 -0.74 -11.47 12.50
C LYS A 136 -0.68 -11.80 11.01
N GLY A 137 -1.75 -11.54 10.25
CA GLY A 137 -1.75 -11.69 8.80
C GLY A 137 -0.83 -10.66 8.16
N LEU A 138 -0.98 -9.39 8.56
CA LEU A 138 -0.13 -8.30 8.08
C LEU A 138 1.32 -8.42 8.54
N GLN A 139 1.59 -8.94 9.74
CA GLN A 139 2.96 -9.26 10.16
C GLN A 139 3.60 -10.32 9.25
N LYS A 140 2.87 -11.39 8.95
CA LYS A 140 3.38 -12.47 8.07
C LYS A 140 3.65 -11.96 6.66
N ALA A 141 2.79 -11.06 6.15
CA ALA A 141 2.97 -10.39 4.87
C ALA A 141 4.37 -9.79 4.74
N TYR A 142 4.81 -9.08 5.78
CA TYR A 142 6.10 -8.44 5.76
C TYR A 142 7.28 -9.43 5.85
N LEU A 143 7.08 -10.60 6.47
CA LEU A 143 8.13 -11.61 6.60
C LEU A 143 8.38 -12.40 5.32
N ASN A 144 7.55 -12.23 4.29
CA ASN A 144 7.78 -12.84 2.99
C ASN A 144 8.96 -12.17 2.28
N LYS A 145 9.57 -12.90 1.33
CA LYS A 145 10.76 -12.36 0.65
C LYS A 145 10.44 -11.29 -0.37
N SER A 146 9.27 -11.39 -0.96
CA SER A 146 8.78 -10.49 -1.98
C SER A 146 7.27 -10.34 -1.84
N ALA A 147 6.76 -9.20 -2.27
CA ALA A 147 5.34 -8.95 -2.44
C ALA A 147 5.11 -8.36 -3.83
N PHE A 148 3.88 -8.39 -4.33
CA PHE A 148 3.49 -7.72 -5.55
C PHE A 148 2.46 -6.64 -5.23
N HIS A 149 2.77 -5.40 -5.59
CA HIS A 149 1.97 -4.23 -5.25
C HIS A 149 1.33 -3.64 -6.49
N TYR A 150 0.03 -3.36 -6.43
CA TYR A 150 -0.66 -2.52 -7.39
C TYR A 150 -1.04 -1.21 -6.71
N ILE A 151 -0.58 -0.10 -7.27
CA ILE A 151 -0.89 1.24 -6.78
C ILE A 151 -1.90 1.87 -7.73
N ALA A 152 -3.11 2.05 -7.23
CA ALA A 152 -4.19 2.71 -7.93
C ALA A 152 -4.46 4.08 -7.27
N ALA A 153 -4.31 5.14 -8.05
CA ALA A 153 -4.49 6.53 -7.62
C ALA A 153 -5.07 7.35 -8.79
N PRO A 154 -5.42 8.64 -8.61
CA PRO A 154 -6.00 9.43 -9.69
C PRO A 154 -5.11 9.40 -10.94
N LYS A 155 -5.68 8.88 -12.04
CA LYS A 155 -5.00 8.73 -13.35
C LYS A 155 -3.69 7.91 -13.28
N THR A 156 -3.56 7.04 -12.29
CA THR A 156 -2.38 6.18 -12.10
C THR A 156 -2.84 4.78 -11.77
N PHE A 157 -2.37 3.80 -12.53
CA PHE A 157 -2.38 2.40 -12.14
C PHE A 157 -1.01 1.81 -12.49
N VAL A 158 -0.25 1.40 -11.48
CA VAL A 158 1.08 0.83 -11.66
C VAL A 158 1.22 -0.44 -10.82
N ALA A 159 1.98 -1.40 -11.32
CA ALA A 159 2.26 -2.67 -10.68
C ALA A 159 3.77 -2.78 -10.44
N GLN A 160 4.19 -3.30 -9.28
CA GLN A 160 5.59 -3.52 -8.94
C GLN A 160 5.80 -4.76 -8.09
N THR A 161 6.84 -5.52 -8.42
CA THR A 161 7.41 -6.50 -7.50
C THR A 161 8.28 -5.77 -6.48
N VAL A 162 8.05 -6.08 -5.21
CA VAL A 162 8.71 -5.49 -4.04
C VAL A 162 9.61 -6.52 -3.40
N ASP A 163 10.88 -6.17 -3.17
CA ASP A 163 11.78 -6.99 -2.36
C ASP A 163 11.64 -6.58 -0.89
N MET A 164 10.99 -7.44 -0.11
CA MET A 164 10.73 -7.17 1.31
C MET A 164 11.97 -7.39 2.19
N ASN A 165 13.05 -7.96 1.63
CA ASN A 165 14.34 -8.16 2.27
C ASN A 165 15.43 -7.20 1.79
N ALA A 166 15.12 -6.25 0.91
CA ALA A 166 16.07 -5.23 0.46
C ALA A 166 16.48 -4.33 1.64
N GLY A 167 17.49 -4.81 2.36
CA GLY A 167 18.03 -4.21 3.58
C GLY A 167 17.88 -5.11 4.81
N GLY A 168 18.80 -6.06 4.98
CA GLY A 168 19.22 -6.53 6.30
C GLY A 168 18.29 -7.52 7.00
N SER A 169 18.78 -8.77 7.04
CA SER A 169 18.59 -9.75 8.11
C SER A 169 18.02 -9.14 9.39
N LEU A 170 16.83 -9.58 9.81
CA LEU A 170 16.52 -9.65 11.24
C LEU A 170 17.56 -10.58 11.86
N SER A 171 18.68 -10.02 12.34
CA SER A 171 19.60 -10.75 13.19
C SER A 171 18.79 -11.22 14.39
N LYS A 172 18.59 -12.54 14.46
CA LYS A 172 18.17 -13.19 15.69
C LYS A 172 19.28 -12.94 16.72
N GLU A 173 18.98 -12.16 17.75
CA GLU A 173 19.63 -12.33 19.05
C GLU A 173 19.01 -13.54 19.77
#